data_AF-A0A8J5IXW4-F1
#
_entry.id   AF-A0A8J5IXW4-F1
#
_cell.length_a   1.000
_cell.length_b   1.000
_cell.length_c   1.000
_cell.angle_alpha   90.00
_cell.angle_beta   90.00
_cell.angle_gamma   90.00
#
_symmetry.space_group_name_H-M   'P 1'
#
loop_
_entity.id
_entity.type
_entity.pdbx_description
1 polymer ?
#
loop_
_entity_poly.entity_id
_entity_poly.type
_entity_poly.pdbx_seq_one_letter_code
_entity_poly.pdbx_strand_id
1 'polypeptide(L)' 'MRWRNAFSLASTDIEDIHLVITKTRDLASLPIRTVVSACGVVTDIGETRYIQSRNGDAQHKRDVILVDECAMRHLG' A
#
# COMPACT_ATOMS: atom_id res chain seq x y z
N MET A 1 -20.89 25.40 8.00
CA MET A 1 -19.70 24.59 8.36
C MET A 1 -19.00 24.18 7.07
N ARG A 2 -17.72 24.52 6.92
CA ARG A 2 -16.94 24.37 5.69
C ARG A 2 -15.89 23.28 5.93
N TRP A 3 -15.97 22.18 5.19
CA TRP A 3 -14.93 21.16 5.17
C TRP A 3 -13.68 21.76 4.52
N ARG A 4 -12.60 21.94 5.29
CA ARG A 4 -11.29 22.31 4.74
C ARG A 4 -10.58 21.03 4.35
N ASN A 5 -10.55 20.76 3.04
CA ASN A 5 -9.59 19.85 2.44
C ASN A 5 -8.19 20.45 2.68
N ALA A 6 -7.42 19.85 3.58
CA ALA A 6 -6.04 20.20 3.81
C ALA A 6 -5.13 19.17 3.11
N PHE A 7 -5.14 19.20 1.78
CA PHE A 7 -3.98 18.79 0.98
C PHE A 7 -3.62 19.99 0.11
N SER A 8 -3.04 20.99 0.78
CA SER A 8 -2.29 22.04 0.10
C SER A 8 -0.97 21.41 -0.32
N LEU A 9 -0.81 21.12 -1.62
CA LEU A 9 0.49 20.92 -2.24
C LEU A 9 1.21 22.29 -2.24
N ALA A 10 1.64 22.72 -1.06
CA ALA A 10 2.64 23.75 -0.96
C ALA A 10 3.95 23.11 -1.43
N SER A 11 4.55 23.73 -2.44
CA SER A 11 5.83 23.40 -3.05
C SER A 11 6.97 23.53 -2.05
N THR A 12 7.09 22.56 -1.14
CA THR A 12 8.28 22.32 -0.34
C THR A 12 8.93 21.07 -0.88
N ASP A 13 10.15 21.25 -1.39
CA ASP A 13 11.07 20.24 -1.93
C ASP A 13 10.71 18.83 -1.46
N ILE A 14 10.05 18.07 -2.35
CA ILE A 14 10.04 16.62 -2.21
C ILE A 14 11.48 16.25 -2.50
N GLU A 15 12.30 16.11 -1.45
CA GLU A 15 13.55 15.35 -1.54
C GLU A 15 13.20 14.10 -2.34
N ASP A 16 13.85 13.89 -3.48
CA ASP A 16 13.59 12.75 -4.35
C ASP A 16 13.64 11.48 -3.49
N ILE A 17 12.47 10.98 -3.08
CA ILE A 17 12.40 9.77 -2.29
C ILE A 17 12.79 8.67 -3.27
N HIS A 18 14.07 8.29 -3.25
CA HIS A 18 14.60 7.18 -4.01
C HIS A 18 13.97 5.88 -3.49
N LEU A 19 12.79 5.61 -4.00
CA LEU A 19 11.95 4.51 -3.57
C LEU A 19 12.39 3.26 -4.35
N VAL A 20 13.10 2.35 -3.67
CA VAL A 20 13.46 1.06 -4.25
C VAL A 20 12.21 0.18 -4.26
N ILE A 21 11.57 0.07 -5.43
CA ILE A 21 10.37 -0.75 -5.62
C ILE A 21 10.76 -2.23 -5.69
N THR A 22 10.21 -3.02 -4.78
CA THR A 22 10.30 -4.48 -4.78
C THR A 22 9.23 -5.05 -5.70
N LYS A 23 9.62 -5.93 -6.64
CA LYS A 23 8.67 -6.60 -7.52
C LYS A 23 7.95 -7.73 -6.78
N THR A 24 6.69 -7.95 -7.11
CA THR A 24 5.84 -8.97 -6.48
C THR A 24 6.45 -10.37 -6.52
N ARG A 25 7.11 -10.73 -7.63
CA ARG A 25 7.80 -12.02 -7.81
C ARG A 25 8.94 -12.26 -6.82
N ASP A 26 9.55 -11.20 -6.28
CA ASP A 26 10.70 -11.30 -5.40
C ASP A 26 10.26 -11.45 -3.92
N LEU A 27 9.01 -11.12 -3.60
CA LEU A 27 8.47 -11.12 -2.22
C LEU A 27 8.57 -12.48 -1.52
N ALA A 28 8.40 -13.58 -2.26
CA ALA A 28 8.44 -14.94 -1.70
C ALA A 28 9.83 -15.34 -1.15
N SER A 29 10.89 -14.66 -1.61
CA SER A 29 12.26 -14.93 -1.18
C SER A 29 12.71 -14.08 0.01
N LEU A 30 11.91 -13.09 0.42
CA LEU A 30 12.27 -12.17 1.49
C LEU A 30 11.96 -12.75 2.87
N PRO A 31 12.80 -12.47 3.89
CA PRO A 31 12.48 -12.81 5.27
C PRO A 31 11.15 -12.19 5.73
N ILE A 32 10.42 -12.91 6.59
CA ILE A 32 9.20 -12.39 7.21
C ILE A 32 9.56 -11.13 8.02
N ARG A 33 8.68 -10.11 7.96
CA ARG A 33 8.83 -8.77 8.57
C ARG A 33 9.80 -7.82 7.84
N THR A 34 10.34 -8.20 6.68
CA THR A 34 11.04 -7.25 5.81
C THR A 34 10.08 -6.14 5.37
N VAL A 35 10.45 -4.88 5.61
CA VAL A 35 9.70 -3.72 5.12
C VAL A 35 10.12 -3.45 3.68
N VAL A 36 9.13 -3.37 2.79
CA VAL A 36 9.35 -3.14 1.37
C VAL A 36 8.44 -2.03 0.86
N SER A 37 8.87 -1.41 -0.22
CA SER A 37 8.00 -0.58 -1.04
C SER A 37 7.53 -1.37 -2.24
N ALA A 38 6.23 -1.31 -2.54
CA ALA A 38 5.63 -1.96 -3.70
C ALA A 38 4.84 -0.93 -4.52
N CYS A 39 4.79 -1.12 -5.84
CA CYS A 39 4.00 -0.32 -6.77
C CYS A 39 3.28 -1.26 -7.73
N GLY A 40 1.99 -1.00 -7.97
CA GLY A 40 1.17 -1.83 -8.85
C GLY A 40 -0.22 -1.23 -9.04
N VAL A 41 -0.97 -1.82 -9.97
CA VAL A 41 -2.38 -1.49 -10.22
C VAL A 41 -3.23 -2.22 -9.18
N VAL A 42 -4.16 -1.49 -8.54
CA VAL A 42 -5.17 -2.08 -7.67
C VAL A 42 -6.22 -2.77 -8.54
N THR A 43 -6.41 -4.07 -8.33
CA THR A 43 -7.38 -4.86 -9.09
C THR A 43 -8.62 -5.20 -8.28
N ASP A 44 -8.49 -5.27 -6.95
CA ASP A 44 -9.60 -5.51 -6.04
C ASP A 44 -9.35 -4.84 -4.69
N ILE A 45 -10.43 -4.43 -4.04
CA ILE A 45 -10.44 -3.75 -2.75
C ILE A 45 -11.51 -4.39 -1.88
N GLY A 46 -11.09 -5.04 -0.78
CA GLY A 46 -12.01 -5.63 0.18
C GLY A 46 -12.75 -4.58 1.01
N GLU A 47 -13.81 -5.04 1.69
CA GLU A 47 -14.53 -4.21 2.66
C GLU A 47 -13.65 -3.82 3.86
N THR A 48 -13.91 -2.64 4.45
CA THR A 48 -13.26 -2.26 5.71
C THR A 48 -13.84 -3.07 6.86
N ARG A 49 -12.96 -3.73 7.61
CA ARG A 49 -13.28 -4.46 8.83
C ARG A 49 -12.76 -3.70 10.05
N TYR A 50 -13.44 -3.88 11.17
CA TYR A 50 -12.97 -3.41 12.47
C TYR A 50 -12.39 -4.60 13.22
N ILE A 51 -11.10 -4.50 13.60
CA ILE A 51 -10.40 -5.55 14.31
C ILE A 51 -9.98 -5.01 15.66
N GLN A 52 -10.44 -5.68 16.71
CA GLN A 52 -9.97 -5.46 18.07
C GLN A 52 -8.92 -6.51 18.40
N SER A 53 -7.72 -6.09 18.73
CA SER A 53 -6.65 -6.99 19.18
C SER A 53 -6.82 -7.37 20.65
N ARG A 54 -6.15 -8.43 21.07
CA ARG A 54 -6.26 -8.98 22.44
C ARG A 54 -5.79 -8.01 23.54
N ASN A 55 -4.96 -7.04 23.19
CA ASN A 55 -4.49 -5.98 24.10
C ASN A 55 -5.48 -4.79 24.18
N GLY A 56 -6.63 -4.87 23.51
CA GLY A 56 -7.67 -3.84 23.55
C GLY A 56 -7.55 -2.76 22.47
N ASP A 57 -6.45 -2.76 21.69
CA ASP A 57 -6.32 -1.81 20.57
C ASP A 57 -7.35 -2.14 19.49
N ALA A 58 -7.87 -1.10 18.86
CA ALA A 58 -8.80 -1.24 17.77
C ALA A 58 -8.27 -0.57 16.51
N GLN A 59 -8.35 -1.30 15.40
CA GLN A 59 -7.83 -0.87 14.12
C GLN A 59 -8.82 -1.15 13.01
N HIS A 60 -8.91 -0.23 12.06
CA HIS A 60 -9.55 -0.48 10.79
C HIS A 60 -8.59 -1.27 9.91
N LYS A 61 -9.06 -2.39 9.36
CA LYS A 61 -8.31 -3.22 8.42
C LYS A 61 -9.02 -3.24 7.08
N ARG A 62 -8.26 -3.15 5.99
CA ARG A 62 -8.74 -3.38 4.63
C ARG A 62 -7.68 -4.16 3.87
N ASP A 63 -8.11 -5.20 3.15
CA ASP A 63 -7.22 -5.95 2.26
C ASP A 63 -7.31 -5.35 0.84
N VAL A 64 -6.19 -5.29 0.14
CA VAL A 64 -6.07 -4.75 -1.22
C VAL A 64 -5.28 -5.73 -2.07
N ILE A 65 -5.76 -5.98 -3.30
CA ILE A 65 -5.05 -6.82 -4.28
C ILE A 65 -4.31 -5.92 -5.26
N LEU A 66 -2.98 -5.99 -5.22
CA LEU A 66 -2.07 -5.24 -6.08
C LEU A 66 -1.42 -6.17 -7.10
N VAL A 67 -1.39 -5.73 -8.36
CA VAL A 67 -0.75 -6.45 -9.47
C VAL A 67 0.29 -5.52 -10.11
N ASP A 68 1.54 -5.98 -10.20
CA ASP A 68 2.57 -5.25 -10.94
C ASP A 68 2.69 -5.73 -12.40
N GLU A 69 3.50 -5.05 -13.20
CA GLU A 69 3.70 -5.38 -14.62
C GLU A 69 4.22 -6.81 -14.86
N CYS A 70 4.88 -7.43 -13.89
CA CYS A 70 5.36 -8.81 -14.04
C CYS A 70 4.19 -9.79 -14.01
N ALA A 71 3.20 -9.54 -13.15
CA ALA A 71 2.00 -10.38 -13.05
C ALA A 71 1.01 -10.15 -14.19
N MET A 72 0.98 -8.96 -14.81
CA MET A 72 0.10 -8.68 -15.96
C MET A 72 0.49 -9.39 -17.25
N ARG A 73 1.72 -9.90 -17.39
CA ARG A 73 2.17 -10.66 -18.59
C ARG A 73 1.48 -12.02 -18.76
N HIS A 74 0.76 -12.50 -17.75
CA HIS A 74 0.02 -13.76 -17.78
C HIS A 74 -1.50 -13.57 -17.96
N LEU A 75 -1.96 -12.34 -18.19
CA LEU A 75 -3.37 -11.99 -18.36
C LEU A 75 -3.73 -11.59 -19.81
N GLY A 76 -2.85 -11.87 -20.78
CA GLY A 76 -3.03 -11.57 -22.21
C GLY A 76 -2.82 -12.79 -23.09
#